data_AF-A0AAX2AF08-F1
#
_entry.id   AF-A0AAX2AF08-F1
#
_cell.length_a   1.000
_cell.length_b   1.000
_cell.length_c   1.000
_cell.angle_alpha   90.00
_cell.angle_beta   90.00
_cell.angle_gamma   90.00
#
_symmetry.space_group_name_H-M   'P 1'
#
loop_
_entity.id
_entity.type
_entity.pdbx_description
1 polymer ?
#
loop_
_entity_poly.entity_id
_entity_poly.type
_entity_poly.pdbx_seq_one_letter_code
_entity_poly.pdbx_strand_id
1 'polypeptide(L)'
;MKNFKLKPRILEFTSVEFLTSSEKEKIYKDFVKFLNNHFKKSCFSKRLYNHFHLHCGFIAHYNINGFYGEYFSIAAKFHKLYSGYSNLSEYEKCITLKPNDTASECFVDIFKSLINKNEPLGFFFQMIMQKDSFYGDNNYKDINDAIKSAFLEYIETFNEYINKSLDKYENDNKKEKFKKKKEKIIEKTLIVEEVEENNVVPVIYTSSKQLTLFEF
;
A
#
# COMPACT_ATOMS: atom_id res chain seq x y z
N MET A 1 10.41 10.79 -10.60
CA MET A 1 9.02 10.36 -10.42
C MET A 1 8.48 11.16 -9.25
N LYS A 2 7.28 11.68 -9.36
CA LYS A 2 6.67 12.46 -8.29
C LYS A 2 6.21 11.49 -7.21
N ASN A 3 6.84 11.54 -6.05
CA ASN A 3 6.35 10.87 -4.85
C ASN A 3 4.92 11.32 -4.58
N PHE A 4 4.11 10.43 -4.01
CA PHE A 4 2.81 10.85 -3.49
C PHE A 4 3.02 11.84 -2.33
N LYS A 5 1.99 12.63 -2.08
CA LYS A 5 1.99 13.69 -1.06
C LYS A 5 0.82 13.48 -0.10
N LEU A 6 0.68 12.25 0.38
CA LEU A 6 -0.19 11.94 1.51
C LEU A 6 0.26 12.81 2.67
N LYS A 7 -0.64 13.59 3.24
CA LYS A 7 -0.33 14.41 4.39
C LYS A 7 -0.56 13.54 5.63
N PRO A 8 0.43 13.38 6.52
CA PRO A 8 0.16 12.75 7.80
C PRO A 8 -0.96 13.55 8.47
N ARG A 9 -2.06 12.87 8.79
CA ARG A 9 -3.14 13.49 9.56
C ARG A 9 -2.57 13.80 10.94
N ILE A 10 -2.87 14.98 11.46
CA ILE A 10 -2.59 15.29 12.87
C ILE A 10 -3.53 14.39 13.67
N LEU A 11 -2.95 13.45 14.40
CA LEU A 11 -3.67 12.46 15.18
C LEU A 11 -3.15 12.50 16.61
N GLU A 12 -4.08 12.51 17.55
CA GLU A 12 -3.75 12.36 18.97
C GLU A 12 -3.67 10.87 19.26
N PHE A 13 -2.47 10.42 19.66
CA PHE A 13 -2.23 9.05 20.07
C PHE A 13 -2.23 8.93 21.58
N THR A 14 -2.80 7.85 22.10
CA THR A 14 -2.80 7.53 23.53
C THR A 14 -1.68 6.54 23.82
N SER A 15 -0.87 6.83 24.84
CA SER A 15 0.16 5.90 25.29
C SER A 15 -0.45 4.64 25.92
N VAL A 16 0.19 3.50 25.69
CA VAL A 16 -0.14 2.21 26.32
C VAL A 16 1.12 1.56 26.86
N GLU A 17 0.97 0.47 27.62
CA GLU A 17 2.03 -0.17 28.41
C GLU A 17 3.34 -0.41 27.63
N PHE A 18 3.25 -0.75 26.34
CA PHE A 18 4.41 -1.07 25.50
C PHE A 18 4.61 -0.14 24.31
N LEU A 19 3.80 0.93 24.19
CA LEU A 19 3.89 1.84 23.05
C LEU A 19 3.42 3.25 23.41
N THR A 20 4.35 4.18 23.49
CA THR A 20 4.04 5.59 23.81
C THR A 20 3.39 6.32 22.64
N SER A 21 2.63 7.38 22.92
CA SER A 21 2.05 8.25 21.89
C SER A 21 3.08 8.81 20.89
N SER A 22 4.26 9.20 21.38
CA SER A 22 5.37 9.68 20.53
C SER A 22 5.94 8.58 19.64
N GLU A 23 5.97 7.33 20.11
CA GLU A 23 6.39 6.19 19.28
C GLU A 23 5.34 5.85 18.22
N LYS A 24 4.05 5.91 18.57
CA LYS A 24 2.94 5.76 17.60
C LYS A 24 3.04 6.81 16.50
N GLU A 25 3.29 8.06 16.87
CA GLU A 25 3.48 9.16 15.91
C GLU A 25 4.67 8.91 14.97
N LYS A 26 5.80 8.42 15.49
CA LYS A 26 6.96 8.07 14.67
C LYS A 26 6.68 6.90 13.74
N ILE A 27 5.98 5.85 14.20
CA ILE A 27 5.55 4.74 13.35
C ILE A 27 4.67 5.27 12.21
N TYR A 28 3.67 6.09 12.53
CA TYR A 28 2.76 6.65 11.55
C TYR A 28 3.48 7.53 10.51
N LYS A 29 4.39 8.41 10.95
CA LYS A 29 5.19 9.25 10.05
C LYS A 29 6.11 8.44 9.14
N ASP A 30 6.80 7.44 9.68
CA ASP A 30 7.62 6.51 8.89
C ASP A 30 6.74 5.78 7.86
N PHE A 31 5.53 5.40 8.26
CA PHE A 31 4.60 4.66 7.43
C PHE A 31 4.06 5.52 6.26
N VAL A 32 3.63 6.75 6.54
CA VAL A 32 3.22 7.72 5.50
C VAL A 32 4.38 8.02 4.55
N LYS A 33 5.61 8.16 5.06
CA LYS A 33 6.81 8.32 4.22
C LYS A 33 7.04 7.10 3.33
N PHE A 34 6.85 5.89 3.85
CA PHE A 34 6.99 4.64 3.11
C PHE A 34 5.97 4.54 1.96
N LEU A 35 4.71 4.90 2.21
CA LEU A 35 3.66 5.00 1.19
C LEU A 35 3.99 6.06 0.14
N ASN A 36 4.35 7.28 0.56
CA ASN A 36 4.69 8.37 -0.35
C ASN A 36 5.86 8.04 -1.31
N ASN A 37 6.72 7.10 -0.93
CA ASN A 37 7.83 6.61 -1.74
C ASN A 37 7.56 5.24 -2.39
N HIS A 38 6.30 4.84 -2.54
CA HIS A 38 5.90 3.60 -3.20
C HIS A 38 6.61 2.38 -2.63
N PHE A 39 6.59 2.24 -1.32
CA PHE A 39 7.21 1.13 -0.59
C PHE A 39 8.72 1.00 -0.80
N LYS A 40 9.46 2.10 -1.02
CA LYS A 40 10.93 2.08 -1.16
C LYS A 40 11.61 1.49 0.09
N LYS A 41 12.49 0.50 -0.07
CA LYS A 41 13.18 -0.19 1.05
C LYS A 41 13.91 0.75 2.00
N SER A 42 14.58 1.78 1.48
CA SER A 42 15.27 2.77 2.32
C SER A 42 14.33 3.59 3.22
N CYS A 43 13.02 3.52 2.99
CA CYS A 43 11.98 4.09 3.86
C CYS A 43 11.30 3.03 4.77
N PHE A 44 11.62 1.75 4.60
CA PHE A 44 11.15 0.67 5.47
C PHE A 44 12.03 0.57 6.72
N SER A 45 11.72 1.39 7.71
CA SER A 45 12.52 1.50 8.94
C SER A 45 12.38 0.25 9.83
N LYS A 46 13.36 0.04 10.72
CA LYS A 46 13.27 -0.99 11.76
C LYS A 46 12.01 -0.81 12.63
N ARG A 47 11.56 0.43 12.81
CA ARG A 47 10.35 0.75 13.55
C ARG A 47 9.10 0.19 12.86
N LEU A 48 8.99 0.37 11.54
CA LEU A 48 7.91 -0.23 10.74
C LEU A 48 7.95 -1.75 10.79
N TYR A 49 9.13 -2.33 10.62
CA TYR A 49 9.28 -3.78 10.74
C TYR A 49 8.84 -4.29 12.11
N ASN A 50 9.35 -3.71 13.20
CA ASN A 50 8.97 -4.09 14.57
C ASN A 50 7.47 -3.96 14.82
N HIS A 51 6.84 -2.95 14.24
CA HIS A 51 5.40 -2.80 14.30
C HIS A 51 4.70 -3.91 13.50
N PHE A 52 5.03 -4.11 12.22
CA PHE A 52 4.28 -5.03 11.35
C PHE A 52 4.56 -6.52 11.58
N HIS A 53 5.79 -6.92 11.92
CA HIS A 53 6.18 -8.33 11.96
C HIS A 53 5.47 -9.13 13.06
N LEU A 54 4.95 -8.46 14.09
CA LEU A 54 4.16 -9.07 15.15
C LEU A 54 2.71 -9.35 14.72
N HIS A 55 2.30 -8.85 13.56
CA HIS A 55 0.91 -8.89 13.09
C HIS A 55 0.72 -9.66 11.79
N CYS A 56 1.79 -9.86 11.02
CA CYS A 56 1.78 -10.74 9.86
C CYS A 56 2.09 -12.18 10.31
N GLY A 57 1.08 -13.05 10.39
CA GLY A 57 1.18 -14.42 10.93
C GLY A 57 2.31 -15.27 10.32
N PHE A 58 2.77 -16.30 11.06
CA PHE A 58 3.85 -17.25 10.70
C PHE A 58 5.23 -16.66 10.30
N ILE A 59 5.43 -15.34 10.41
CA ILE A 59 6.66 -14.65 10.00
C ILE A 59 7.67 -14.46 11.14
N ALA A 60 7.54 -15.23 12.21
CA ALA A 60 8.49 -15.22 13.33
C ALA A 60 9.96 -15.52 12.92
N HIS A 61 10.21 -15.96 11.69
CA HIS A 61 11.55 -16.34 11.19
C HIS A 61 12.19 -15.36 10.20
N TYR A 62 11.50 -14.33 9.69
CA TYR A 62 12.12 -13.39 8.77
C TYR A 62 12.75 -12.20 9.51
N ASN A 63 14.03 -11.95 9.24
CA ASN A 63 14.62 -10.64 9.53
C ASN A 63 13.96 -9.55 8.66
N ILE A 64 14.25 -8.27 8.95
CA ILE A 64 13.70 -7.11 8.23
C ILE A 64 13.84 -7.18 6.70
N ASN A 65 14.86 -7.86 6.17
CA ASN A 65 15.07 -7.99 4.73
C ASN A 65 14.22 -9.12 4.14
N GLY A 66 14.10 -10.25 4.85
CA GLY A 66 13.17 -11.32 4.49
C GLY A 66 11.73 -10.83 4.49
N PHE A 67 11.31 -10.13 5.55
CA PHE A 67 9.96 -9.55 5.66
C PHE A 67 9.66 -8.61 4.49
N TYR A 68 10.62 -7.74 4.17
CA TYR A 68 10.44 -6.80 3.07
C TYR A 68 10.39 -7.51 1.72
N GLY A 69 11.24 -8.52 1.51
CA GLY A 69 11.27 -9.31 0.29
C GLY A 69 9.98 -10.09 0.05
N GLU A 70 9.39 -10.66 1.11
CA GLU A 70 8.12 -11.37 1.04
C GLU A 70 7.02 -10.44 0.53
N TYR A 71 6.79 -9.32 1.22
CA TYR A 71 5.60 -8.49 0.96
C TYR A 71 5.77 -7.38 -0.07
N PHE A 72 6.99 -6.89 -0.28
CA PHE A 72 7.23 -5.70 -1.11
C PHE A 72 8.17 -5.97 -2.29
N SER A 73 8.38 -7.24 -2.68
CA SER A 73 9.23 -7.61 -3.84
C SER A 73 8.83 -6.90 -5.13
N ILE A 74 7.54 -6.71 -5.40
CA ILE A 74 7.07 -5.99 -6.60
C ILE A 74 7.46 -4.51 -6.57
N ALA A 75 7.41 -3.87 -5.41
CA ALA A 75 7.87 -2.50 -5.24
C ALA A 75 9.40 -2.41 -5.32
N ALA A 76 10.11 -3.39 -4.74
CA ALA A 76 11.56 -3.50 -4.83
C ALA A 76 12.01 -3.58 -6.29
N LYS A 77 11.33 -4.41 -7.10
CA LYS A 77 11.53 -4.55 -8.54
C LYS A 77 11.33 -3.23 -9.28
N PHE A 78 10.24 -2.53 -8.98
CA PHE A 78 9.95 -1.20 -9.52
C PHE A 78 11.11 -0.22 -9.25
N HIS A 79 11.56 -0.08 -7.99
CA HIS A 79 12.64 0.85 -7.63
C HIS A 79 13.99 0.47 -8.26
N LYS A 80 14.29 -0.83 -8.41
CA LYS A 80 15.51 -1.31 -9.08
C LYS A 80 15.54 -0.89 -10.56
N LEU A 81 14.43 -1.09 -11.28
CA LEU A 81 14.31 -0.69 -12.68
C LEU A 81 14.29 0.84 -12.82
N TYR A 82 13.57 1.54 -11.94
CA TYR A 82 13.44 2.99 -11.98
C TYR A 82 14.76 3.72 -11.73
N SER A 83 15.61 3.18 -10.84
CA SER A 83 16.93 3.76 -10.53
C SER A 83 18.03 3.38 -11.53
N GLY A 84 17.71 2.60 -12.58
CA GLY A 84 18.69 2.17 -13.57
C GLY A 84 19.84 1.35 -12.98
N TYR A 85 19.56 0.52 -11.97
CA TYR A 85 20.55 -0.34 -11.30
C TYR A 85 21.70 0.40 -10.59
N SER A 86 21.57 1.71 -10.31
CA SER A 86 22.66 2.52 -9.73
C SER A 86 22.86 2.36 -8.21
N ASN A 87 21.94 1.70 -7.49
CA ASN A 87 22.00 1.48 -6.04
C ASN A 87 21.75 0.01 -5.68
N LEU A 88 22.71 -0.86 -6.03
CA LEU A 88 22.55 -2.33 -6.04
C LEU A 88 22.68 -3.03 -4.68
N SER A 89 23.16 -2.40 -3.60
CA SER A 89 23.54 -3.16 -2.39
C SER A 89 22.41 -3.56 -1.43
N GLU A 90 21.20 -3.01 -1.52
CA GLU A 90 20.13 -3.28 -0.54
C GLU A 90 19.04 -4.28 -1.01
N TYR A 91 19.03 -4.64 -2.30
CA TYR A 91 17.84 -5.22 -2.95
C TYR A 91 18.05 -6.59 -3.63
N GLU A 92 19.30 -7.05 -3.78
CA GLU A 92 19.62 -8.18 -4.66
C GLU A 92 19.00 -9.51 -4.24
N LYS A 93 18.74 -9.72 -2.95
CA LYS A 93 18.16 -10.98 -2.46
C LYS A 93 16.64 -11.09 -2.67
N CYS A 94 15.96 -9.98 -2.95
CA CYS A 94 14.49 -9.91 -2.92
C CYS A 94 13.84 -9.79 -4.31
N ILE A 95 14.62 -9.80 -5.40
CA ILE A 95 14.12 -9.44 -6.73
C ILE A 95 14.54 -10.45 -7.78
N THR A 96 13.54 -11.11 -8.37
CA THR A 96 13.67 -11.84 -9.64
C THR A 96 13.21 -10.93 -10.78
N LEU A 97 14.13 -10.55 -11.68
CA LEU A 97 13.84 -9.79 -12.89
C LEU A 97 13.69 -10.72 -14.10
N LYS A 98 12.73 -10.41 -14.96
CA LYS A 98 12.56 -10.98 -16.30
C LYS A 98 13.17 -10.03 -17.34
N PRO A 99 13.68 -10.53 -18.48
CA PRO A 99 14.39 -9.72 -19.47
C PRO A 99 13.63 -8.49 -20.01
N ASN A 100 12.30 -8.53 -19.99
CA ASN A 100 11.45 -7.49 -20.58
C ASN A 100 10.73 -6.62 -19.54
N ASP A 101 11.09 -6.73 -18.25
CA ASP A 101 10.43 -5.94 -17.23
C ASP A 101 10.77 -4.45 -17.36
N THR A 102 9.74 -3.61 -17.41
CA THR A 102 9.90 -2.15 -17.36
C THR A 102 9.48 -1.58 -16.01
N ALA A 103 10.05 -0.43 -15.64
CA ALA A 103 9.64 0.29 -14.44
C ALA A 103 8.15 0.67 -14.49
N SER A 104 7.65 1.08 -15.66
CA SER A 104 6.24 1.44 -15.84
C SER A 104 5.29 0.26 -15.61
N GLU A 105 5.62 -0.92 -16.12
CA GLU A 105 4.82 -2.13 -15.87
C GLU A 105 4.86 -2.53 -14.40
N CYS A 106 6.04 -2.51 -13.77
CA CYS A 106 6.16 -2.81 -12.35
C CYS A 106 5.38 -1.83 -11.47
N PHE A 107 5.33 -0.55 -11.85
CA PHE A 107 4.51 0.44 -11.15
C PHE A 107 3.01 0.09 -11.24
N VAL A 108 2.53 -0.34 -12.41
CA VAL A 108 1.15 -0.83 -12.55
C VAL A 108 0.93 -2.13 -11.76
N ASP A 109 1.92 -3.01 -11.72
CA ASP A 109 1.84 -4.27 -10.97
C ASP A 109 1.79 -4.07 -9.46
N ILE A 110 2.39 -3.00 -8.91
CA ILE A 110 2.15 -2.59 -7.52
C ILE A 110 0.66 -2.42 -7.26
N PHE A 111 -0.05 -1.67 -8.12
CA PHE A 111 -1.49 -1.46 -7.97
C PHE A 111 -2.28 -2.77 -8.09
N LYS A 112 -1.96 -3.61 -9.08
CA LYS A 112 -2.61 -4.94 -9.24
C LYS A 112 -2.40 -5.83 -8.02
N SER A 113 -1.20 -5.80 -7.45
CA SER A 113 -0.83 -6.59 -6.28
C SER A 113 -1.58 -6.11 -5.04
N LEU A 114 -1.68 -4.79 -4.81
CA LEU A 114 -2.43 -4.22 -3.69
C LEU A 114 -3.91 -4.64 -3.67
N ILE A 115 -4.54 -4.74 -4.84
CA ILE A 115 -5.94 -5.13 -4.97
C ILE A 115 -6.13 -6.66 -5.13
N ASN A 116 -5.09 -7.48 -5.00
CA ASN A 116 -5.19 -8.94 -5.12
C ASN A 116 -4.63 -9.61 -3.87
N LYS A 117 -5.52 -10.13 -3.03
CA LYS A 117 -5.15 -10.78 -1.75
C LYS A 117 -4.24 -12.00 -1.86
N ASN A 118 -4.20 -12.62 -3.04
CA ASN A 118 -3.34 -13.77 -3.29
C ASN A 118 -1.90 -13.36 -3.64
N GLU A 119 -1.65 -12.07 -3.86
CA GLU A 119 -0.32 -11.52 -4.03
C GLU A 119 0.22 -11.04 -2.68
N PRO A 120 1.53 -11.14 -2.41
CA PRO A 120 2.08 -10.79 -1.10
C PRO A 120 1.73 -9.37 -0.62
N LEU A 121 1.84 -8.36 -1.49
CA LEU A 121 1.52 -6.98 -1.11
C LEU A 121 0.02 -6.79 -0.82
N GLY A 122 -0.85 -7.47 -1.56
CA GLY A 122 -2.29 -7.45 -1.32
C GLY A 122 -2.69 -8.21 -0.06
N PHE A 123 -2.01 -9.32 0.24
CA PHE A 123 -2.16 -10.03 1.51
C PHE A 123 -1.77 -9.13 2.68
N PHE A 124 -0.60 -8.45 2.60
CA PHE A 124 -0.18 -7.47 3.60
C PHE A 124 -1.22 -6.36 3.80
N PHE A 125 -1.78 -5.84 2.70
CA PHE A 125 -2.85 -4.86 2.75
C PHE A 125 -4.10 -5.41 3.47
N GLN A 126 -4.58 -6.60 3.11
CA GLN A 126 -5.73 -7.21 3.77
C GLN A 126 -5.49 -7.44 5.27
N MET A 127 -4.29 -7.89 5.63
CA MET A 127 -3.92 -8.03 7.04
C MET A 127 -4.02 -6.69 7.77
N ILE A 128 -3.66 -5.57 7.16
CA ILE A 128 -3.86 -4.24 7.77
C ILE A 128 -5.32 -3.84 7.86
N MET A 129 -6.16 -4.23 6.91
CA MET A 129 -7.56 -3.79 6.86
C MET A 129 -8.50 -4.54 7.81
N GLN A 130 -8.19 -5.78 8.19
CA GLN A 130 -9.05 -6.59 9.05
C GLN A 130 -9.42 -5.92 10.39
N LYS A 131 -10.63 -6.18 10.89
CA LYS A 131 -11.24 -5.50 12.06
C LYS A 131 -10.44 -5.72 13.35
N ASP A 132 -9.95 -6.95 13.53
CA ASP A 132 -9.15 -7.37 14.69
C ASP A 132 -7.64 -7.38 14.41
N SER A 133 -7.24 -6.89 13.24
CA SER A 133 -5.83 -6.83 12.93
C SER A 133 -5.15 -5.76 13.77
N PHE A 134 -3.98 -6.13 14.27
CA PHE A 134 -3.15 -5.37 15.20
C PHE A 134 -3.71 -5.37 16.63
N TYR A 135 -3.12 -6.25 17.45
CA TYR A 135 -3.31 -6.39 18.89
C TYR A 135 -4.69 -6.79 19.43
N GLY A 136 -5.76 -6.85 18.63
CA GLY A 136 -7.10 -7.30 19.08
C GLY A 136 -7.66 -6.56 20.30
N ASP A 137 -7.01 -5.46 20.68
CA ASP A 137 -7.18 -4.75 21.94
C ASP A 137 -7.35 -3.27 21.63
N ASN A 138 -8.36 -2.64 22.22
CA ASN A 138 -8.73 -1.24 21.99
C ASN A 138 -7.57 -0.26 22.22
N ASN A 139 -6.56 -0.69 22.99
CA ASN A 139 -5.32 0.02 23.31
C ASN A 139 -4.52 0.49 22.07
N TYR A 140 -4.63 -0.18 20.93
CA TYR A 140 -3.89 0.17 19.70
C TYR A 140 -4.78 0.73 18.57
N LYS A 141 -6.07 0.95 18.86
CA LYS A 141 -7.06 1.36 17.86
C LYS A 141 -6.67 2.64 17.11
N ASP A 142 -6.15 3.63 17.83
CA ASP A 142 -5.75 4.94 17.28
C ASP A 142 -4.70 4.83 16.17
N ILE A 143 -3.63 4.07 16.39
CA ILE A 143 -2.57 3.84 15.40
C ILE A 143 -3.03 2.91 14.27
N ASN A 144 -3.84 1.90 14.59
CA ASN A 144 -4.41 0.99 13.59
C ASN A 144 -5.28 1.76 12.60
N ASP A 145 -6.19 2.60 13.10
CA ASP A 145 -7.06 3.46 12.29
C ASP A 145 -6.24 4.47 11.47
N ALA A 146 -5.17 5.02 12.04
CA ALA A 146 -4.25 5.92 11.35
C ALA A 146 -3.59 5.24 10.14
N ILE A 147 -3.05 4.04 10.34
CA ILE A 147 -2.39 3.25 9.30
C ILE A 147 -3.39 2.85 8.22
N LYS A 148 -4.58 2.33 8.61
CA LYS A 148 -5.67 2.00 7.69
C LYS A 148 -6.07 3.20 6.84
N SER A 149 -6.28 4.35 7.47
CA SER A 149 -6.64 5.60 6.78
C SER A 149 -5.57 6.04 5.78
N ALA A 150 -4.29 6.00 6.16
CA ALA A 150 -3.21 6.38 5.25
C ALA A 150 -3.07 5.39 4.07
N PHE A 151 -3.29 4.10 4.30
CA PHE A 151 -3.30 3.09 3.25
C PHE A 151 -4.45 3.31 2.25
N LEU A 152 -5.66 3.58 2.74
CA LEU A 152 -6.82 3.90 1.89
C LEU A 152 -6.54 5.14 1.03
N GLU A 153 -6.02 6.21 1.64
CA GLU A 153 -5.65 7.44 0.92
C GLU A 153 -4.56 7.18 -0.14
N TYR A 154 -3.60 6.29 0.14
CA TYR A 154 -2.60 5.84 -0.84
C TYR A 154 -3.24 5.14 -2.04
N ILE A 155 -4.17 4.21 -1.79
CA ILE A 155 -4.88 3.48 -2.85
C ILE A 155 -5.70 4.44 -3.71
N GLU A 156 -6.44 5.36 -3.10
CA GLU A 156 -7.21 6.39 -3.80
C GLU A 156 -6.31 7.27 -4.67
N THR A 157 -5.19 7.76 -4.10
CA THR A 157 -4.21 8.56 -4.84
C THR A 157 -3.60 7.79 -6.02
N PHE A 158 -3.28 6.51 -5.82
CA PHE A 158 -2.77 5.64 -6.89
C PHE A 158 -3.81 5.44 -7.98
N ASN A 159 -5.05 5.19 -7.58
CA ASN A 159 -6.18 4.98 -8.46
C ASN A 159 -6.43 6.19 -9.37
N GLU A 160 -6.41 7.40 -8.79
CA GLU A 160 -6.48 8.66 -9.53
C GLU A 160 -5.33 8.84 -10.51
N TYR A 161 -4.10 8.55 -10.08
CA TYR A 161 -2.92 8.66 -10.93
C TYR A 161 -3.01 7.74 -12.16
N ILE A 162 -3.43 6.50 -11.96
CA ILE A 162 -3.66 5.54 -13.04
C ILE A 162 -4.77 6.04 -13.98
N ASN A 163 -5.89 6.54 -13.44
CA ASN A 163 -6.98 7.06 -14.27
C ASN A 163 -6.55 8.26 -15.11
N LYS A 164 -5.88 9.24 -14.51
CA LYS A 164 -5.31 10.40 -15.21
C LYS A 164 -4.32 9.98 -16.29
N SER A 165 -3.51 8.95 -16.03
CA SER A 165 -2.57 8.40 -17.01
C SER A 165 -3.30 7.71 -18.17
N LEU A 166 -4.40 6.99 -17.90
CA LEU A 166 -5.23 6.36 -18.93
C LEU A 166 -5.98 7.38 -19.79
N ASP A 167 -6.39 8.51 -19.23
CA ASP A 167 -7.05 9.58 -19.97
C ASP A 167 -6.13 10.27 -21.00
N LYS A 168 -4.81 10.17 -20.81
CA LYS A 168 -3.80 10.63 -21.79
C LYS A 168 -3.62 9.66 -22.98
N TYR A 169 -4.18 8.45 -22.94
CA TYR A 169 -4.15 7.54 -24.09
C TYR A 169 -5.29 7.90 -25.06
N GLU A 170 -4.93 8.30 -26.28
CA GLU A 170 -5.88 8.66 -27.36
C GLU A 170 -6.68 7.46 -27.91
N ASN A 171 -6.24 6.22 -27.64
CA ASN A 171 -6.85 5.02 -28.21
C ASN A 171 -7.86 4.38 -27.25
N ASP A 172 -9.15 4.68 -27.48
CA ASP A 172 -10.30 4.26 -26.66
C ASP A 172 -10.35 2.74 -26.38
N ASN A 173 -9.92 1.90 -27.32
CA ASN A 173 -9.97 0.44 -27.16
C ASN A 173 -9.02 -0.10 -26.07
N LYS A 174 -7.80 0.46 -25.95
CA LYS A 174 -6.86 0.05 -24.89
C LYS A 174 -7.29 0.58 -23.52
N LYS A 175 -7.80 1.81 -23.50
CA LYS A 175 -8.36 2.47 -22.31
C LYS A 175 -9.52 1.67 -21.72
N GLU A 176 -10.47 1.27 -22.56
CA GLU A 176 -11.67 0.55 -22.12
C GLU A 176 -11.37 -0.89 -21.67
N LYS A 177 -10.46 -1.59 -22.36
CA LYS A 177 -9.99 -2.93 -21.94
C LYS A 177 -9.31 -2.89 -20.56
N PHE A 178 -8.53 -1.86 -20.28
CA PHE A 178 -7.87 -1.70 -18.98
C PHE A 178 -8.87 -1.31 -17.88
N LYS A 179 -9.80 -0.39 -18.15
CA LYS A 179 -10.90 -0.05 -17.22
C LYS A 179 -11.72 -1.27 -16.84
N LYS A 180 -12.21 -2.04 -17.81
CA LYS A 180 -12.97 -3.28 -17.57
C LYS A 180 -12.19 -4.32 -16.76
N LYS A 181 -10.89 -4.49 -17.05
CA LYS A 181 -10.04 -5.42 -16.29
C LYS A 181 -9.84 -4.96 -14.85
N LYS A 182 -9.68 -3.65 -14.63
CA LYS A 182 -9.54 -3.03 -13.31
C LYS A 182 -10.82 -3.11 -12.50
N GLU A 183 -11.96 -2.71 -13.07
CA GLU A 183 -13.29 -2.81 -12.45
C GLU A 183 -13.58 -4.24 -12.00
N LYS A 184 -13.32 -5.23 -12.86
CA LYS A 184 -13.51 -6.65 -12.53
C LYS A 184 -12.61 -7.14 -11.38
N ILE A 185 -11.41 -6.57 -11.22
CA ILE A 185 -10.52 -6.91 -10.09
C ILE A 185 -11.02 -6.22 -8.82
N ILE A 186 -11.35 -4.93 -8.89
CA ILE A 186 -11.90 -4.16 -7.77
C ILE A 186 -13.19 -4.82 -7.24
N GLU A 187 -14.12 -5.16 -8.14
CA GLU A 187 -15.38 -5.82 -7.84
C GLU A 187 -15.14 -7.17 -7.15
N LYS A 188 -14.24 -8.02 -7.68
CA LYS A 188 -13.89 -9.30 -7.04
C LYS A 188 -13.20 -9.18 -5.69
N THR A 189 -12.53 -8.07 -5.43
CA THR A 189 -11.77 -7.87 -4.19
C THR A 189 -12.62 -7.22 -3.11
N LEU A 190 -13.54 -6.32 -3.48
CA LEU A 190 -14.46 -5.64 -2.56
C LEU A 190 -15.75 -6.45 -2.27
N ILE A 191 -16.24 -7.27 -3.20
CA ILE A 191 -17.43 -8.13 -2.97
C ILE A 191 -17.17 -9.22 -1.91
N VAL A 192 -15.90 -9.60 -1.66
CA VAL A 192 -15.60 -10.60 -0.63
C VAL A 192 -15.90 -10.10 0.79
N GLU A 193 -16.00 -8.78 1.01
CA GLU A 193 -16.37 -8.20 2.31
C GLU A 193 -17.90 -8.10 2.52
N GLU A 194 -18.72 -8.07 1.47
CA GLU A 194 -20.19 -7.96 1.60
C GLU A 194 -20.89 -9.27 1.99
N VAL A 195 -20.26 -10.43 1.78
CA VAL A 195 -20.91 -11.73 2.02
C VAL A 195 -20.73 -12.25 3.46
N GLU A 196 -19.79 -11.70 4.24
CA GLU A 196 -19.52 -12.16 5.62
C GLU A 196 -20.17 -11.31 6.74
N GLU A 197 -20.68 -10.10 6.50
CA GLU A 197 -21.37 -9.30 7.54
C GLU A 197 -22.74 -8.79 7.05
N ASN A 198 -23.79 -9.62 7.20
CA ASN A 198 -25.15 -9.09 7.28
C ASN A 198 -25.25 -8.14 8.49
N ASN A 199 -25.57 -6.86 8.21
CA ASN A 199 -25.81 -5.72 9.11
C ASN A 199 -24.67 -4.70 9.34
N VAL A 200 -23.99 -4.25 8.29
CA VAL A 200 -23.34 -2.91 8.30
C VAL A 200 -23.63 -2.16 6.99
N VAL A 201 -23.97 -0.89 7.12
CA VAL A 201 -24.39 0.05 6.06
C VAL A 201 -23.45 0.00 4.84
N PRO A 202 -23.96 0.02 3.59
CA PRO A 202 -23.12 0.02 2.40
C PRO A 202 -22.25 1.27 2.37
N VAL A 203 -20.93 1.11 2.43
CA VAL A 203 -19.99 2.18 2.07
C VAL A 203 -19.95 2.24 0.55
N ILE A 204 -20.98 2.84 -0.02
CA ILE A 204 -20.96 3.28 -1.42
C ILE A 204 -19.89 4.37 -1.48
N TYR A 205 -18.73 4.08 -2.05
CA TYR A 205 -17.73 5.08 -2.41
C TYR A 205 -18.29 5.96 -3.54
N THR A 206 -19.16 6.89 -3.18
CA THR A 206 -19.57 7.98 -4.06
C THR A 206 -18.47 9.04 -4.04
N SER A 207 -17.74 9.12 -5.15
CA SER A 207 -16.85 10.22 -5.45
C SER A 207 -17.60 11.55 -5.31
N SER A 208 -17.35 12.26 -4.22
CA SER A 208 -17.73 13.67 -4.09
C SER A 208 -16.63 14.46 -3.39
N LYS A 209 -15.68 14.96 -4.18
CA LYS A 209 -15.30 16.38 -4.16
C LYS A 209 -14.25 16.69 -5.23
N GLN A 210 -14.61 17.69 -6.04
CA GLN A 210 -13.73 18.42 -6.92
C GLN A 210 -12.52 18.95 -6.15
N LEU A 211 -11.32 18.78 -6.68
CA LEU A 211 -10.21 19.71 -6.46
C LEU A 211 -9.37 19.79 -7.74
N THR A 212 -9.30 21.01 -8.24
CA THR A 212 -8.56 21.47 -9.41
C THR A 212 -7.04 21.50 -9.15
N LEU A 213 -6.29 21.51 -10.26
CA LEU A 213 -4.96 22.12 -10.49
C LEU A 213 -3.67 21.27 -10.44
N PHE A 214 -3.16 21.11 -11.68
CA PHE A 214 -1.80 21.37 -12.18
C PHE A 214 -0.96 20.22 -12.78
N GLU A 215 -0.44 20.58 -13.95
CA GLU A 215 0.37 19.88 -14.95
C GLU A 215 1.75 19.44 -14.44
N PHE A 216 2.22 18.32 -14.99
CA PHE A 216 3.48 18.04 -15.71
C PHE A 216 3.60 16.51 -15.81
#